data_AF-A0A942IEU4-F1
#
_entry.id   AF-A0A942IEU4-F1
#
_cell.length_a   1.000
_cell.length_b   1.000
_cell.length_c   1.000
_cell.angle_alpha   90.00
_cell.angle_beta   90.00
_cell.angle_gamma   90.00
#
_symmetry.space_group_name_H-M   'P 1'
#
loop_
_entity.id
_entity.type
_entity.pdbx_description
1 polymer ?
#
loop_
_entity_poly.entity_id
_entity_poly.type
_entity_poly.pdbx_seq_one_letter_code
_entity_poly.pdbx_strand_id
1 'polypeptide(L)'
;MKTERFSLVAFFATLALSLTVLAGWKTFTLNSQAWHMWQIVGHNPLGALLSGHPHGLRYVLYYPVFAAAEFLGVTPDLAFSYVCVLVLYVMSTLVNRIDIDVWGSQGHVWRRDAVVFCIFALATLMNGRLLLAFCGYLFIIFAGANWFKCRKWKSSHATCVLIGCLLAGVSSGTLLAAMALSAGVVSIAYMMDNRLLKDTPLAAISIVIVLALFVSYALIGLGKNLVYYGGDESAVVRMLGHGAGGDIAKSIGLGDLVEQDDIPATGGVLGAALPYWWLGVVVAAFVARYYGWRPVQMLRTSSPELNLVHLSLVLAMVGGLFGYSVLMLGVIPFLLFASGNVKPVMLRLAASAQ
;
A
#
# COMPACT_ATOMS: atom_id res chain seq x y z
N MET A 1 31.69 7.92 -8.09
CA MET A 1 30.69 8.91 -8.51
C MET A 1 30.00 9.47 -7.28
N LYS A 2 30.00 10.79 -7.10
CA LYS A 2 29.13 11.44 -6.10
C LYS A 2 27.70 11.24 -6.61
N THR A 3 26.95 10.31 -6.02
CA THR A 3 25.51 10.19 -6.28
C THR A 3 24.88 11.53 -5.97
N GLU A 4 24.43 12.26 -6.99
CA GLU A 4 23.63 13.46 -6.80
C GLU A 4 22.45 13.09 -5.92
N ARG A 5 22.47 13.61 -4.68
CA ARG A 5 21.54 13.20 -3.62
C ARG A 5 20.11 13.67 -3.91
N PHE A 6 19.94 14.55 -4.89
CA PHE A 6 18.69 15.23 -5.19
C PHE A 6 18.21 14.87 -6.60
N SER A 7 16.96 14.42 -6.72
CA SER A 7 16.31 14.23 -8.02
C SER A 7 15.78 15.57 -8.49
N LEU A 8 16.33 16.10 -9.59
CA LEU A 8 15.77 17.28 -10.24
C LEU A 8 14.31 17.04 -10.63
N VAL A 9 13.95 15.82 -11.07
CA VAL A 9 12.57 15.45 -11.40
C VAL A 9 11.66 15.52 -10.17
N ALA A 10 12.10 15.07 -8.99
CA ALA A 10 11.32 15.22 -7.76
C ALA A 10 11.05 16.68 -7.42
N PHE A 11 12.04 17.54 -7.60
CA PHE A 11 11.88 18.98 -7.38
C PHE A 11 10.91 19.59 -8.38
N PHE A 12 11.11 19.37 -9.68
CA PHE A 12 10.24 19.93 -10.71
C PHE A 12 8.82 19.39 -10.63
N ALA A 13 8.62 18.11 -10.31
CA ALA A 13 7.30 17.52 -10.12
C ALA A 13 6.57 18.14 -8.92
N THR A 14 7.27 18.31 -7.79
CA THR A 14 6.70 18.94 -6.59
C THR A 14 6.38 20.41 -6.86
N LEU A 15 7.30 21.14 -7.51
CA LEU A 15 7.11 22.54 -7.87
C LEU A 15 5.95 22.71 -8.85
N ALA A 16 5.86 21.87 -9.88
CA ALA A 16 4.76 21.90 -10.84
C ALA A 16 3.41 21.64 -10.14
N LEU A 17 3.33 20.65 -9.26
CA LEU A 17 2.09 20.40 -8.51
C LEU A 17 1.76 21.57 -7.58
N SER A 18 2.75 22.15 -6.90
CA SER A 18 2.57 23.34 -6.06
C SER A 18 2.02 24.53 -6.86
N LEU A 19 2.59 24.81 -8.03
CA LEU A 19 2.16 25.92 -8.89
C LEU A 19 0.74 25.70 -9.44
N THR A 20 0.38 24.46 -9.79
CA THR A 20 -0.99 24.15 -10.25
C THR A 20 -2.02 24.28 -9.13
N VAL A 21 -1.67 23.95 -7.87
CA VAL A 21 -2.51 24.20 -6.69
C VAL A 21 -2.63 25.70 -6.40
N LEU A 22 -1.51 26.42 -6.44
CA LEU A 22 -1.47 27.87 -6.21
C LEU A 22 -2.29 28.66 -7.24
N ALA A 23 -2.23 28.24 -8.51
CA ALA A 23 -3.01 28.83 -9.60
C ALA A 23 -4.48 28.42 -9.60
N GLY A 24 -4.90 27.52 -8.70
CA GLY A 24 -6.27 26.99 -8.64
C GLY A 24 -6.62 26.01 -9.77
N TRP A 25 -5.65 25.56 -10.56
CA TRP A 25 -5.87 24.58 -11.64
C TRP A 25 -6.05 23.16 -11.12
N LYS A 26 -5.45 22.85 -9.96
CA LYS A 26 -5.65 21.58 -9.26
C LYS A 26 -6.12 21.83 -7.84
N THR A 27 -7.25 21.22 -7.50
CA THR A 27 -7.71 21.10 -6.13
C THR A 27 -7.99 19.64 -5.84
N PHE A 28 -7.56 19.17 -4.68
CA PHE A 28 -7.83 17.84 -4.19
C PHE A 28 -9.03 17.89 -3.25
N THR A 29 -10.10 17.18 -3.60
CA THR A 29 -11.27 17.06 -2.74
C THR A 29 -10.93 16.22 -1.53
N LEU A 30 -11.19 16.76 -0.34
CA LEU A 30 -11.03 16.05 0.91
C LEU A 30 -12.12 14.97 1.06
N ASN A 31 -11.83 13.93 1.84
CA ASN A 31 -12.75 12.82 2.04
C ASN A 31 -14.02 13.27 2.79
N SER A 32 -15.19 13.21 2.12
CA SER A 32 -16.48 13.60 2.69
C SER A 32 -16.85 12.89 3.99
N GLN A 33 -16.40 11.64 4.20
CA GLN A 33 -16.63 10.91 5.44
C GLN A 33 -15.82 11.47 6.60
N ALA A 34 -14.60 11.94 6.33
CA ALA A 34 -13.80 12.62 7.35
C ALA A 34 -14.37 14.01 7.66
N TRP A 35 -14.92 14.70 6.66
CA TRP A 35 -15.61 15.98 6.87
C TRP A 35 -16.87 15.85 7.72
N HIS A 36 -17.70 14.84 7.46
CA HIS A 36 -18.85 14.55 8.30
C HIS A 36 -18.46 14.26 9.75
N MET A 37 -17.35 13.53 9.96
CA MET A 37 -16.81 13.31 11.31
C MET A 37 -16.35 14.59 11.98
N TRP A 38 -15.73 15.51 11.25
CA TRP A 38 -15.34 16.83 11.76
C TRP A 38 -16.57 17.60 12.26
N GLN A 39 -17.66 17.60 11.49
CA GLN A 39 -18.90 18.31 11.85
C GLN A 39 -19.59 17.74 13.10
N ILE A 40 -19.50 16.42 13.33
CA ILE A 40 -20.15 15.77 14.47
C ILE A 40 -19.25 15.76 15.71
N VAL A 41 -17.97 15.43 15.55
CA VAL A 41 -17.05 15.19 16.68
C VAL A 41 -16.27 16.44 17.07
N GLY A 42 -16.10 17.40 16.15
CA GLY A 42 -15.27 18.59 16.37
C GLY A 42 -13.85 18.22 16.80
N HIS A 43 -13.24 19.01 17.69
CA HIS A 43 -11.83 18.91 18.05
C HIS A 43 -11.40 17.68 18.89
N ASN A 44 -12.15 16.57 18.87
CA ASN A 44 -11.84 15.36 19.62
C ASN A 44 -11.51 14.14 18.72
N PRO A 45 -10.42 14.16 17.95
CA PRO A 45 -10.04 13.05 17.07
C PRO A 45 -9.72 11.77 17.85
N LEU A 46 -9.17 11.88 19.07
CA LEU A 46 -8.89 10.72 19.90
C LEU A 46 -10.19 10.05 20.40
N GLY A 47 -11.20 10.83 20.77
CA GLY A 47 -12.52 10.29 21.13
C GLY A 47 -13.17 9.53 19.98
N ALA A 48 -13.11 10.06 18.75
CA ALA A 48 -13.57 9.33 17.56
C ALA A 48 -12.77 8.04 17.30
N LEU A 49 -11.48 8.03 17.63
CA LEU A 49 -10.65 6.84 17.48
C LEU A 49 -11.01 5.78 18.54
N LEU A 50 -11.20 6.18 19.78
CA LEU A 50 -11.48 5.28 20.90
C LEU A 50 -12.92 4.78 20.91
N SER A 51 -13.86 5.50 20.28
CA SER A 51 -15.25 5.03 20.13
C SER A 51 -15.42 3.87 19.16
N GLY A 52 -14.37 3.50 18.41
CA GLY A 52 -14.44 2.46 17.40
C GLY A 52 -15.32 2.84 16.20
N HIS A 53 -15.54 4.13 15.95
CA HIS A 53 -16.35 4.56 14.82
C HIS A 53 -15.69 4.11 13.50
N PRO A 54 -16.44 3.59 12.49
CA PRO A 54 -15.86 3.07 11.24
C PRO A 54 -15.02 4.07 10.44
N HIS A 55 -15.23 5.36 10.69
CA HIS A 55 -14.50 6.47 10.07
C HIS A 55 -13.54 7.19 11.03
N GLY A 56 -13.40 6.73 12.27
CA GLY A 56 -12.55 7.33 13.31
C GLY A 56 -11.09 7.42 12.89
N LEU A 57 -10.52 6.34 12.34
CA LEU A 57 -9.15 6.34 11.86
C LEU A 57 -8.91 7.33 10.71
N ARG A 58 -9.85 7.42 9.76
CA ARG A 58 -9.79 8.41 8.67
C ARG A 58 -9.86 9.82 9.26
N TYR A 59 -10.73 10.03 10.23
CA TYR A 59 -10.88 11.33 10.86
C TYR A 59 -9.58 11.78 11.55
N VAL A 60 -8.93 10.91 12.33
CA VAL A 60 -7.62 11.20 12.93
C VAL A 60 -6.58 11.59 11.88
N LEU A 61 -6.55 10.88 10.75
CA LEU A 61 -5.63 11.15 9.65
C LEU A 61 -5.85 12.53 9.01
N TYR A 62 -7.11 12.93 8.80
CA TYR A 62 -7.47 14.21 8.18
C TYR A 62 -7.58 15.37 9.17
N TYR A 63 -7.60 15.11 10.49
CA TYR A 63 -7.73 16.12 11.53
C TYR A 63 -6.74 17.28 11.40
N PRO A 64 -5.43 17.06 11.16
CA PRO A 64 -4.48 18.17 11.00
C PRO A 64 -4.82 19.09 9.84
N VAL A 65 -5.46 18.56 8.79
CA VAL A 65 -5.89 19.35 7.63
C VAL A 65 -7.03 20.28 7.99
N PHE A 66 -8.03 19.79 8.74
CA PHE A 66 -9.15 20.61 9.19
C PHE A 66 -8.72 21.70 10.15
N ALA A 67 -7.91 21.34 11.15
CA ALA A 67 -7.39 22.30 12.11
C ALA A 67 -6.57 23.41 11.43
N ALA A 68 -5.73 23.05 10.45
CA ALA A 68 -4.97 24.02 9.67
C ALA A 68 -5.88 24.89 8.78
N ALA A 69 -6.91 24.30 8.14
CA ALA A 69 -7.85 25.02 7.30
C ALA A 69 -8.62 26.09 8.09
N GLU A 70 -9.14 25.71 9.26
CA GLU A 70 -9.83 26.62 10.17
C GLU A 70 -8.90 27.72 10.69
N PHE A 71 -7.70 27.35 11.17
CA PHE A 71 -6.72 28.32 11.68
C PHE A 71 -6.31 29.35 10.61
N LEU A 72 -6.13 28.91 9.37
CA LEU A 72 -5.73 29.78 8.25
C LEU A 72 -6.92 30.49 7.57
N GLY A 73 -8.16 30.17 7.93
CA GLY A 73 -9.36 30.70 7.29
C GLY A 73 -9.49 30.29 5.82
N VAL A 74 -9.01 29.11 5.44
CA VAL A 74 -9.08 28.58 4.06
C VAL A 74 -10.00 27.37 3.97
N THR A 75 -10.38 26.98 2.76
CA THR A 75 -11.20 25.77 2.56
C THR A 75 -10.40 24.50 2.90
N PRO A 76 -11.03 23.46 3.49
CA PRO A 76 -10.37 22.18 3.77
C PRO A 76 -9.74 21.53 2.53
N ASP A 77 -10.38 21.66 1.36
CA ASP A 77 -9.87 21.15 0.10
C ASP A 77 -8.56 21.84 -0.33
N LEU A 78 -8.46 23.16 -0.13
CA LEU A 78 -7.22 23.89 -0.42
C LEU A 78 -6.09 23.47 0.53
N ALA A 79 -6.37 23.40 1.84
CA ALA A 79 -5.40 22.90 2.82
C ALA A 79 -4.96 21.46 2.50
N PHE A 80 -5.90 20.59 2.12
CA PHE A 80 -5.60 19.22 1.72
C PHE A 80 -4.74 19.15 0.46
N SER A 81 -4.94 20.09 -0.47
CA SER A 81 -4.16 20.16 -1.70
C SER A 81 -2.68 20.43 -1.42
N TYR A 82 -2.38 21.33 -0.49
CA TYR A 82 -0.99 21.56 -0.05
C TYR A 82 -0.41 20.36 0.71
N VAL A 83 -1.21 19.63 1.48
CA VAL A 83 -0.78 18.36 2.07
C VAL A 83 -0.44 17.34 0.99
N CYS A 84 -1.21 17.26 -0.10
CA CYS A 84 -0.90 16.38 -1.23
C CYS A 84 0.42 16.75 -1.92
N VAL A 85 0.74 18.05 -2.04
CA VAL A 85 2.05 18.53 -2.55
C VAL A 85 3.18 18.06 -1.63
N LEU A 86 3.02 18.23 -0.31
CA LEU A 86 4.01 17.75 0.66
C LEU A 86 4.18 16.23 0.61
N VAL A 87 3.07 15.48 0.48
CA VAL A 87 3.07 14.03 0.35
C VAL A 87 3.84 13.59 -0.90
N LEU A 88 3.63 14.25 -2.05
CA LEU A 88 4.40 13.97 -3.28
C LEU A 88 5.91 14.15 -3.07
N TYR A 89 6.32 15.21 -2.38
CA TYR A 89 7.72 15.46 -2.05
C TYR A 89 8.31 14.36 -1.16
N VAL A 90 7.57 13.97 -0.12
CA VAL A 90 7.96 12.88 0.80
C VAL A 90 8.08 11.56 0.05
N MET A 91 7.07 11.21 -0.77
CA MET A 91 7.10 10.01 -1.61
C MET A 91 8.32 9.99 -2.53
N SER A 92 8.64 11.11 -3.18
CA SER A 92 9.79 11.21 -4.07
C SER A 92 11.11 11.00 -3.33
N THR A 93 11.21 11.52 -2.10
CA THR A 93 12.35 11.31 -1.22
C THR A 93 12.46 9.85 -0.77
N LEU A 94 11.34 9.21 -0.42
CA LEU A 94 11.30 7.79 -0.04
C LEU A 94 11.71 6.90 -1.21
N VAL A 95 11.19 7.14 -2.41
CA VAL A 95 11.57 6.41 -3.64
C VAL A 95 13.08 6.49 -3.85
N ASN A 96 13.68 7.68 -3.74
CA ASN A 96 15.13 7.83 -3.84
C ASN A 96 15.90 7.02 -2.79
N ARG A 97 15.42 7.00 -1.54
CA ARG A 97 16.06 6.27 -0.45
C ARG A 97 15.93 4.76 -0.62
N ILE A 98 14.75 4.27 -1.01
CA ILE A 98 14.51 2.86 -1.32
C ILE A 98 15.39 2.43 -2.48
N ASP A 99 15.50 3.24 -3.53
CA ASP A 99 16.35 2.95 -4.69
C ASP A 99 17.81 2.72 -4.28
N ILE A 100 18.36 3.64 -3.49
CA ILE A 100 19.73 3.57 -2.97
C ILE A 100 19.93 2.37 -2.03
N ASP A 101 18.93 2.06 -1.19
CA ASP A 101 19.04 0.98 -0.21
C ASP A 101 18.89 -0.40 -0.84
N VAL A 102 18.05 -0.55 -1.88
CA VAL A 102 17.83 -1.83 -2.59
C VAL A 102 18.91 -2.10 -3.63
N TRP A 103 19.35 -1.08 -4.37
CA TRP A 103 20.21 -1.27 -5.55
C TRP A 103 21.63 -0.72 -5.39
N GLY A 104 21.92 0.04 -4.34
CA GLY A 104 23.25 0.57 -4.06
C GLY A 104 23.83 1.37 -5.24
N SER A 105 25.05 1.02 -5.67
CA SER A 105 25.74 1.65 -6.81
C SER A 105 25.21 1.22 -8.18
N GLN A 106 24.39 0.17 -8.25
CA GLN A 106 23.78 -0.31 -9.49
C GLN A 106 22.51 0.48 -9.84
N GLY A 107 22.03 1.33 -8.93
CA GLY A 107 20.85 2.15 -9.17
C GLY A 107 21.07 3.20 -10.26
N HIS A 108 20.13 3.27 -11.18
CA HIS A 108 20.14 4.26 -12.25
C HIS A 108 19.19 5.42 -11.93
N VAL A 109 19.67 6.66 -12.10
CA VAL A 109 18.90 7.88 -11.81
C VAL A 109 17.57 7.93 -12.57
N TRP A 110 17.57 7.52 -13.84
CA TRP A 110 16.37 7.54 -14.70
C TRP A 110 15.23 6.68 -14.15
N ARG A 111 15.52 5.58 -13.44
CA ARG A 111 14.51 4.69 -12.85
C ARG A 111 13.72 5.42 -11.77
N ARG A 112 14.45 6.00 -10.82
CA ARG A 112 13.87 6.81 -9.74
C ARG A 112 13.03 7.93 -10.33
N ASP A 113 13.58 8.62 -11.33
CA ASP A 113 12.92 9.76 -11.96
C ASP A 113 11.65 9.33 -12.73
N ALA A 114 11.65 8.16 -13.37
CA ALA A 114 10.46 7.58 -14.00
C ALA A 114 9.38 7.23 -12.96
N VAL A 115 9.74 6.61 -11.83
CA VAL A 115 8.79 6.32 -10.74
C VAL A 115 8.19 7.61 -10.18
N VAL A 116 9.01 8.63 -9.94
CA VAL A 116 8.57 9.94 -9.45
C VAL A 116 7.63 10.61 -10.45
N PHE A 117 7.96 10.57 -11.74
CA PHE A 117 7.10 11.09 -12.80
C PHE A 117 5.75 10.36 -12.86
N CYS A 118 5.74 9.03 -12.74
CA CYS A 118 4.50 8.25 -12.66
C CYS A 118 3.66 8.65 -11.43
N ILE A 119 4.28 8.84 -10.26
CA ILE A 119 3.58 9.29 -9.05
C ILE A 119 2.99 10.69 -9.26
N PHE A 120 3.73 11.60 -9.90
CA PHE A 120 3.24 12.93 -10.25
C PHE A 120 2.03 12.86 -11.20
N ALA A 121 2.10 12.06 -12.26
CA ALA A 121 0.98 11.87 -13.18
C ALA A 121 -0.24 11.25 -12.48
N LEU A 122 -0.04 10.28 -11.58
CA LEU A 122 -1.13 9.75 -10.75
C LEU A 122 -1.71 10.82 -9.83
N ALA A 123 -0.88 11.69 -9.25
CA ALA A 123 -1.34 12.79 -8.41
C ALA A 123 -2.22 13.79 -9.19
N THR A 124 -1.93 14.07 -10.45
CA THR A 124 -2.76 14.98 -11.25
C THR A 124 -4.09 14.35 -11.65
N LEU A 125 -4.13 13.04 -11.87
CA LEU A 125 -5.33 12.31 -12.33
C LEU A 125 -6.27 11.87 -11.20
N MET A 126 -5.75 11.66 -9.99
CA MET A 126 -6.50 11.02 -8.91
C MET A 126 -6.99 12.02 -7.85
N ASN A 127 -7.95 11.55 -7.05
CA ASN A 127 -8.32 12.20 -5.80
C ASN A 127 -7.22 11.92 -4.75
N GLY A 128 -6.82 12.94 -4.00
CA GLY A 128 -5.59 12.95 -3.17
C GLY A 128 -5.54 11.86 -2.09
N ARG A 129 -6.69 11.23 -1.79
CA ARG A 129 -6.82 10.09 -0.88
C ARG A 129 -5.81 8.98 -1.16
N LEU A 130 -5.60 8.59 -2.42
CA LEU A 130 -4.71 7.48 -2.75
C LEU A 130 -3.23 7.85 -2.65
N LEU A 131 -2.88 9.14 -2.72
CA LEU A 131 -1.51 9.60 -2.46
C LEU A 131 -1.08 9.31 -1.02
N LEU A 132 -1.98 9.49 -0.05
CA LEU A 132 -1.72 9.13 1.35
C LEU A 132 -1.45 7.62 1.48
N ALA A 133 -2.27 6.78 0.85
CA ALA A 133 -2.07 5.32 0.89
C ALA A 133 -0.75 4.89 0.22
N PHE A 134 -0.40 5.47 -0.94
CA PHE A 134 0.88 5.20 -1.60
C PHE A 134 2.07 5.64 -0.75
N CYS A 135 1.98 6.81 -0.13
CA CYS A 135 3.01 7.29 0.80
C CYS A 135 3.17 6.34 2.00
N GLY A 136 2.06 5.89 2.56
CA GLY A 136 2.06 4.92 3.65
C GLY A 136 2.74 3.59 3.28
N TYR A 137 2.44 3.08 2.08
CA TYR A 137 3.11 1.91 1.51
C TYR A 137 4.62 2.11 1.35
N LEU A 138 5.04 3.27 0.83
CA LEU A 138 6.46 3.59 0.66
C LEU A 138 7.20 3.67 2.00
N PHE A 139 6.58 4.15 3.08
CA PHE A 139 7.20 4.10 4.41
C PHE A 139 7.47 2.67 4.88
N ILE A 140 6.52 1.74 4.65
CA ILE A 140 6.68 0.33 5.04
C ILE A 140 7.77 -0.35 4.19
N ILE A 141 7.79 -0.10 2.89
CA ILE A 141 8.84 -0.61 1.98
C ILE A 141 10.21 -0.03 2.38
N PHE A 142 10.28 1.26 2.69
CA PHE A 142 11.50 1.90 3.16
C PHE A 142 12.01 1.27 4.47
N ALA A 143 11.13 1.01 5.43
CA ALA A 143 11.49 0.33 6.67
C ALA A 143 12.11 -1.05 6.40
N GLY A 144 11.46 -1.86 5.55
CA GLY A 144 11.98 -3.15 5.14
C GLY A 144 13.32 -3.06 4.42
N ALA A 145 13.43 -2.23 3.38
CA ALA A 145 14.64 -2.07 2.58
C ALA A 145 15.83 -1.62 3.43
N ASN A 146 15.61 -0.66 4.33
CA ASN A 146 16.65 -0.20 5.23
C ASN A 146 17.06 -1.26 6.25
N TRP A 147 16.10 -2.06 6.75
CA TRP A 147 16.41 -3.21 7.60
C TRP A 147 17.26 -4.25 6.87
N PHE A 148 16.93 -4.63 5.63
CA PHE A 148 17.73 -5.59 4.86
C PHE A 148 19.18 -5.14 4.69
N LYS A 149 19.38 -3.85 4.42
CA LYS A 149 20.71 -3.25 4.28
C LYS A 149 21.49 -3.23 5.60
N CYS A 150 20.86 -2.83 6.69
CA CYS A 150 21.55 -2.64 7.98
C CYS A 150 21.57 -3.88 8.88
N ARG A 151 20.73 -4.88 8.60
CA ARG A 151 20.50 -6.07 9.43
C ARG A 151 20.21 -5.76 10.90
N LYS A 152 19.58 -4.60 11.15
CA LYS A 152 19.22 -4.15 12.50
C LYS A 152 17.91 -3.38 12.47
N TRP A 153 16.94 -3.80 13.28
CA TRP A 153 15.68 -3.08 13.44
C TRP A 153 15.88 -1.89 14.38
N LYS A 154 15.52 -0.70 13.92
CA LYS A 154 15.63 0.57 14.63
C LYS A 154 14.24 1.09 14.98
N SER A 155 14.15 1.96 15.98
CA SER A 155 12.90 2.67 16.32
C SER A 155 12.31 3.41 15.12
N SER A 156 13.16 3.98 14.25
CA SER A 156 12.73 4.63 13.02
C SER A 156 11.95 3.69 12.08
N HIS A 157 12.27 2.38 12.05
CA HIS A 157 11.53 1.40 11.23
C HIS A 157 10.12 1.19 11.79
N ALA A 158 10.01 1.03 13.11
CA ALA A 158 8.72 0.94 13.79
C ALA A 158 7.86 2.18 13.53
N THR A 159 8.44 3.38 13.64
CA THR A 159 7.74 4.64 13.33
C THR A 159 7.29 4.69 11.87
N CYS A 160 8.14 4.27 10.92
CA CYS A 160 7.75 4.22 9.50
C CYS A 160 6.59 3.25 9.25
N VAL A 161 6.60 2.06 9.88
CA VAL A 161 5.50 1.09 9.75
C VAL A 161 4.21 1.64 10.35
N LEU A 162 4.27 2.26 11.53
CA LEU A 162 3.13 2.88 12.21
C LEU A 162 2.52 4.02 11.38
N ILE A 163 3.35 4.97 10.94
CA ILE A 163 2.93 6.06 10.05
C ILE A 163 2.39 5.48 8.74
N GLY A 164 3.03 4.43 8.22
CA GLY A 164 2.61 3.75 7.00
C GLY A 164 1.19 3.21 7.07
N CYS A 165 0.87 2.49 8.15
CA CYS A 165 -0.47 1.98 8.40
C CYS A 165 -1.49 3.10 8.65
N LEU A 166 -1.12 4.14 9.40
CA LEU A 166 -1.99 5.31 9.64
C LEU A 166 -2.36 6.01 8.33
N LEU A 167 -1.38 6.29 7.47
CA LEU A 167 -1.60 6.92 6.15
C LEU A 167 -2.41 6.02 5.21
N ALA A 168 -2.22 4.69 5.28
CA ALA A 168 -3.03 3.73 4.55
C ALA A 168 -4.46 3.58 5.10
N GLY A 169 -4.76 4.15 6.27
CA GLY A 169 -6.08 4.18 6.92
C GLY A 169 -7.17 4.93 6.16
N VAL A 170 -6.86 5.55 5.01
CA VAL A 170 -7.84 6.23 4.14
C VAL A 170 -8.92 5.32 3.57
N SER A 171 -8.66 4.01 3.50
CA SER A 171 -9.62 2.97 3.12
C SER A 171 -9.38 1.69 3.93
N SER A 172 -10.42 0.89 4.14
CA SER A 172 -10.30 -0.43 4.78
C SER A 172 -9.38 -1.35 3.97
N GLY A 173 -9.55 -1.38 2.65
CA GLY A 173 -8.73 -2.21 1.76
C GLY A 173 -7.25 -1.80 1.77
N THR A 174 -6.94 -0.51 1.70
CA THR A 174 -5.55 -0.02 1.73
C THR A 174 -4.89 -0.26 3.08
N LEU A 175 -5.64 -0.13 4.18
CA LEU A 175 -5.17 -0.45 5.53
C LEU A 175 -4.82 -1.94 5.67
N LEU A 176 -5.73 -2.84 5.27
CA LEU A 176 -5.50 -4.28 5.32
C LEU A 176 -4.25 -4.68 4.53
N ALA A 177 -4.09 -4.10 3.34
CA ALA A 177 -2.96 -4.37 2.48
C ALA A 177 -1.63 -3.85 3.11
N ALA A 178 -1.66 -2.67 3.72
CA ALA A 178 -0.52 -2.12 4.45
C ALA A 178 -0.16 -2.94 5.70
N MET A 179 -1.15 -3.42 6.44
CA MET A 179 -0.95 -4.31 7.58
C MET A 179 -0.36 -5.65 7.16
N ALA A 180 -0.86 -6.25 6.08
CA ALA A 180 -0.33 -7.49 5.51
C ALA A 180 1.12 -7.31 5.04
N LEU A 181 1.43 -6.19 4.38
CA LEU A 181 2.80 -5.86 3.99
C LEU A 181 3.70 -5.70 5.22
N SER A 182 3.24 -4.96 6.23
CA SER A 182 3.98 -4.75 7.47
C SER A 182 4.28 -6.06 8.19
N ALA A 183 3.28 -6.93 8.33
CA ALA A 183 3.45 -8.26 8.89
C ALA A 183 4.46 -9.07 8.06
N GLY A 184 4.33 -9.05 6.73
CA GLY A 184 5.23 -9.79 5.84
C GLY A 184 6.69 -9.30 5.86
N VAL A 185 6.93 -7.98 5.92
CA VAL A 185 8.29 -7.41 6.08
C VAL A 185 8.95 -8.00 7.31
N VAL A 186 8.21 -8.04 8.42
CA VAL A 186 8.75 -8.52 9.68
C VAL A 186 8.86 -10.04 9.70
N SER A 187 7.89 -10.78 9.17
CA SER A 187 8.00 -12.24 9.06
C SER A 187 9.24 -12.63 8.26
N ILE A 188 9.52 -11.97 7.13
CA ILE A 188 10.76 -12.20 6.38
C ILE A 188 11.98 -11.82 7.24
N ALA A 189 11.92 -10.68 7.91
CA ALA A 189 13.02 -10.23 8.75
C ALA A 189 13.38 -11.24 9.85
N TYR A 190 12.36 -11.78 10.49
CA TYR A 190 12.48 -12.82 11.51
C TYR A 190 13.01 -14.14 10.95
N MET A 191 12.46 -14.62 9.83
CA MET A 191 12.90 -15.87 9.21
C MET A 191 14.36 -15.83 8.74
N MET A 192 14.85 -14.65 8.37
CA MET A 192 16.23 -14.45 7.94
C MET A 192 17.20 -14.24 9.10
N ASP A 193 16.72 -13.70 10.21
CA ASP A 193 17.51 -13.45 11.40
C ASP A 193 16.72 -13.87 12.64
N ASN A 194 16.86 -15.14 13.02
CA ASN A 194 16.21 -15.69 14.21
C ASN A 194 16.65 -14.97 15.50
N ARG A 195 17.74 -14.19 15.47
CA ARG A 195 18.19 -13.37 16.60
C ARG A 195 17.49 -12.02 16.67
N LEU A 196 16.76 -11.61 15.63
CA LEU A 196 16.04 -10.33 15.60
C LEU A 196 15.16 -10.13 16.82
N LEU A 197 14.37 -11.13 17.22
CA LEU A 197 13.51 -11.01 18.40
C LEU A 197 14.28 -11.07 19.72
N LYS A 198 15.40 -11.79 19.74
CA LYS A 198 16.25 -11.94 20.93
C LYS A 198 17.04 -10.67 21.22
N ASP A 199 17.61 -10.07 20.17
CA ASP A 199 18.56 -8.96 20.27
C ASP A 199 17.88 -7.60 20.05
N THR A 200 16.69 -7.58 19.45
CA THR A 200 15.90 -6.36 19.21
C THR A 200 14.42 -6.55 19.58
N PRO A 201 14.07 -6.59 20.88
CA PRO A 201 12.67 -6.69 21.34
C PRO A 201 11.78 -5.55 20.81
N LEU A 202 12.38 -4.40 20.48
CA LEU A 202 11.73 -3.28 19.79
C LEU A 202 11.04 -3.70 18.47
N ALA A 203 11.60 -4.67 17.73
CA ALA A 203 10.99 -5.20 16.53
C ALA A 203 9.66 -5.90 16.85
N ALA A 204 9.70 -6.88 17.77
CA ALA A 204 8.52 -7.58 18.29
C ALA A 204 7.43 -6.60 18.74
N ILE A 205 7.81 -5.66 19.60
CA ILE A 205 6.90 -4.66 20.16
C ILE A 205 6.27 -3.82 19.06
N SER A 206 7.04 -3.41 18.05
CA SER A 206 6.51 -2.60 16.95
C SER A 206 5.44 -3.31 16.13
N ILE A 207 5.62 -4.61 15.85
CA ILE A 207 4.59 -5.40 15.12
C ILE A 207 3.36 -5.55 15.98
N VAL A 208 3.56 -5.93 17.26
CA VAL A 208 2.45 -6.15 18.18
C VAL A 208 1.65 -4.87 18.35
N ILE A 209 2.32 -3.72 18.47
CA ILE A 209 1.66 -2.41 18.54
C ILE A 209 0.89 -2.12 17.23
N VAL A 210 1.51 -2.28 16.06
CA VAL A 210 0.84 -2.03 14.78
C VAL A 210 -0.37 -2.94 14.61
N LEU A 211 -0.22 -4.24 14.84
CA LEU A 211 -1.34 -5.18 14.78
C LEU A 211 -2.40 -4.83 15.82
N ALA A 212 -2.05 -4.61 17.09
CA ALA A 212 -3.02 -4.30 18.14
C ALA A 212 -3.78 -2.99 17.88
N LEU A 213 -3.10 -1.95 17.39
CA LEU A 213 -3.71 -0.65 17.13
C LEU A 213 -4.67 -0.68 15.93
N PHE A 214 -4.31 -1.39 14.86
CA PHE A 214 -5.07 -1.34 13.60
C PHE A 214 -5.95 -2.55 13.36
N VAL A 215 -5.79 -3.68 14.09
CA VAL A 215 -6.61 -4.88 13.88
C VAL A 215 -8.08 -4.62 14.17
N SER A 216 -8.40 -3.86 15.22
CA SER A 216 -9.79 -3.49 15.53
C SER A 216 -10.42 -2.71 14.36
N TYR A 217 -9.71 -1.72 13.83
CA TYR A 217 -10.14 -0.93 12.68
C TYR A 217 -10.22 -1.73 11.38
N ALA A 218 -9.30 -2.67 11.17
CA ALA A 218 -9.33 -3.59 10.05
C ALA A 218 -10.56 -4.49 10.12
N LEU A 219 -10.88 -5.05 11.29
CA LEU A 219 -12.05 -5.90 11.52
C LEU A 219 -13.36 -5.10 11.38
N ILE A 220 -13.44 -3.88 11.91
CA ILE A 220 -14.59 -2.98 11.71
C ILE A 220 -14.77 -2.68 10.22
N GLY A 221 -13.67 -2.38 9.52
CA GLY A 221 -13.68 -2.13 8.08
C GLY A 221 -14.10 -3.35 7.26
N LEU A 222 -13.69 -4.56 7.65
CA LEU A 222 -14.13 -5.81 7.03
C LEU A 222 -15.61 -6.06 7.29
N GLY A 223 -16.06 -5.95 8.53
CA GLY A 223 -17.47 -6.11 8.91
C GLY A 223 -18.37 -5.15 8.15
N LYS A 224 -17.97 -3.87 8.02
CA LYS A 224 -18.70 -2.89 7.20
C LYS A 224 -18.81 -3.32 5.74
N ASN A 225 -17.73 -3.82 5.15
CA ASN A 225 -17.77 -4.24 3.74
C ASN A 225 -18.63 -5.50 3.58
N LEU A 226 -18.52 -6.48 4.48
CA LEU A 226 -19.36 -7.68 4.47
C LEU A 226 -20.83 -7.31 4.53
N VAL A 227 -21.23 -6.44 5.47
CA VAL A 227 -22.62 -5.94 5.57
C VAL A 227 -23.04 -5.18 4.31
N TYR A 228 -22.18 -4.32 3.78
CA TYR A 228 -22.46 -3.56 2.54
C TYR A 228 -22.72 -4.49 1.35
N TYR A 229 -22.01 -5.62 1.28
CA TYR A 229 -22.19 -6.64 0.24
C TYR A 229 -23.18 -7.73 0.65
N GLY A 230 -24.09 -7.53 1.60
CA GLY A 230 -25.20 -8.46 1.90
C GLY A 230 -25.07 -9.27 3.20
N GLY A 231 -23.90 -9.27 3.84
CA GLY A 231 -23.70 -9.80 5.19
C GLY A 231 -23.62 -11.32 5.34
N ASP A 232 -23.82 -12.07 4.26
CA ASP A 232 -23.73 -13.53 4.20
C ASP A 232 -22.39 -14.00 3.58
N GLU A 233 -22.19 -15.30 3.42
CA GLU A 233 -20.95 -15.86 2.85
C GLU A 233 -20.72 -15.39 1.40
N SER A 234 -21.79 -15.18 0.66
CA SER A 234 -21.74 -14.72 -0.73
C SER A 234 -21.30 -13.26 -0.87
N ALA A 235 -21.30 -12.47 0.23
CA ALA A 235 -20.80 -11.11 0.28
C ALA A 235 -19.32 -11.00 -0.14
N VAL A 236 -18.49 -12.02 0.14
CA VAL A 236 -17.07 -12.04 -0.26
C VAL A 236 -16.94 -12.17 -1.78
N VAL A 237 -17.79 -12.97 -2.42
CA VAL A 237 -17.82 -13.11 -3.89
C VAL A 237 -18.28 -11.82 -4.54
N ARG A 238 -19.34 -11.19 -4.00
CA ARG A 238 -19.78 -9.86 -4.47
C ARG A 238 -18.71 -8.79 -4.29
N MET A 239 -17.95 -8.86 -3.19
CA MET A 239 -16.80 -7.96 -2.96
C MET A 239 -15.67 -8.18 -3.99
N LEU A 240 -15.40 -9.43 -4.41
CA LEU A 240 -14.48 -9.70 -5.53
C LEU A 240 -14.98 -9.09 -6.83
N GLY A 241 -16.30 -9.14 -7.07
CA GLY A 241 -16.96 -8.53 -8.23
C GLY A 241 -16.74 -7.02 -8.35
N HIS A 242 -16.51 -6.32 -7.22
CA HIS A 242 -16.24 -4.89 -7.20
C HIS A 242 -14.78 -4.51 -7.54
N GLY A 243 -13.85 -5.45 -7.36
CA GLY A 243 -12.43 -5.23 -7.63
C GLY A 243 -12.00 -5.68 -9.02
N ALA A 244 -10.68 -5.78 -9.22
CA ALA A 244 -10.13 -6.36 -10.45
C ALA A 244 -10.51 -7.84 -10.62
N GLY A 245 -10.89 -8.52 -9.53
CA GLY A 245 -11.36 -9.91 -9.57
C GLY A 245 -12.63 -10.07 -10.42
N GLY A 246 -13.56 -9.11 -10.34
CA GLY A 246 -14.78 -9.11 -11.14
C GLY A 246 -14.51 -9.00 -12.63
N ASP A 247 -13.63 -8.07 -13.04
CA ASP A 247 -13.28 -7.90 -14.45
C ASP A 247 -12.48 -9.08 -15.00
N ILE A 248 -11.61 -9.69 -14.19
CA ILE A 248 -10.95 -10.94 -14.54
C ILE A 248 -11.98 -12.06 -14.73
N ALA A 249 -12.92 -12.22 -13.78
CA ALA A 249 -13.97 -13.24 -13.87
C ALA A 249 -14.84 -13.05 -15.13
N LYS A 250 -15.23 -11.81 -15.45
CA LYS A 250 -15.94 -11.47 -16.69
C LYS A 250 -15.14 -11.85 -17.93
N SER A 251 -13.84 -11.54 -17.96
CA SER A 251 -12.99 -11.83 -19.13
C SER A 251 -12.83 -13.32 -19.44
N ILE A 252 -13.03 -14.20 -18.45
CA ILE A 252 -12.95 -15.65 -18.60
C ILE A 252 -14.33 -16.33 -18.67
N GLY A 253 -15.41 -15.57 -18.86
CA GLY A 253 -16.77 -16.10 -19.00
C GLY A 253 -17.43 -16.55 -17.69
N LEU A 254 -16.92 -16.12 -16.53
CA LEU A 254 -17.54 -16.34 -15.22
C LEU A 254 -18.32 -15.11 -14.72
N GLY A 255 -18.52 -14.09 -15.58
CA GLY A 255 -19.17 -12.83 -15.22
C GLY A 255 -20.60 -13.01 -14.68
N ASP A 256 -21.36 -13.91 -15.30
CA ASP A 256 -22.76 -14.17 -14.93
C ASP A 256 -22.90 -14.77 -13.53
N LEU A 257 -21.88 -15.48 -13.02
CA LEU A 257 -21.85 -16.02 -11.65
C LEU A 257 -21.56 -14.94 -10.59
N VAL A 258 -21.01 -13.79 -11.00
CA VAL A 258 -20.63 -12.69 -10.11
C VAL A 258 -21.73 -11.62 -10.06
N GLU A 259 -22.51 -11.47 -11.13
CA GLU A 259 -23.59 -10.47 -11.24
C GLU A 259 -24.98 -10.99 -10.86
N GLN A 260 -25.17 -12.30 -10.65
CA GLN A 260 -26.45 -12.81 -10.15
C GLN A 260 -26.66 -12.40 -8.68
N ASP A 261 -27.59 -11.46 -8.44
CA ASP A 261 -28.06 -11.09 -7.08
C ASP A 261 -28.65 -12.29 -6.33
N ASP A 262 -29.17 -13.27 -7.07
CA ASP A 262 -29.54 -14.60 -6.59
C ASP A 262 -28.35 -15.54 -6.67
N ILE A 263 -27.27 -15.30 -5.91
CA ILE A 263 -26.40 -16.41 -5.55
C ILE A 263 -27.26 -17.27 -4.61
N PRO A 264 -27.79 -18.44 -5.05
CA PRO A 264 -28.61 -19.26 -4.18
C PRO A 264 -27.82 -19.49 -2.90
N ALA A 265 -28.41 -19.10 -1.76
CA ALA A 265 -27.79 -19.15 -0.44
C ALA A 265 -26.87 -20.38 -0.39
N THR A 266 -25.56 -20.15 -0.37
CA THR A 266 -24.56 -21.15 -0.73
C THR A 266 -24.46 -22.25 0.32
N GLY A 267 -25.48 -23.10 0.42
CA GLY A 267 -25.40 -24.44 1.02
C GLY A 267 -24.60 -25.42 0.14
N GLY A 268 -23.73 -24.89 -0.74
CA GLY A 268 -22.93 -25.62 -1.70
C GLY A 268 -21.43 -25.49 -1.42
N VAL A 269 -20.66 -26.36 -2.07
CA VAL A 269 -19.20 -26.52 -1.92
C VAL A 269 -18.41 -25.21 -1.95
N LEU A 270 -18.89 -24.18 -2.67
CA LEU A 270 -18.23 -22.88 -2.75
C LEU A 270 -18.31 -22.07 -1.43
N GLY A 271 -19.47 -22.09 -0.74
CA GLY A 271 -19.65 -21.47 0.58
C GLY A 271 -18.81 -22.18 1.65
N ALA A 272 -18.77 -23.51 1.58
CA ALA A 272 -17.89 -24.32 2.45
C ALA A 272 -16.39 -24.09 2.17
N ALA A 273 -15.99 -23.81 0.93
CA ALA A 273 -14.58 -23.59 0.56
C ALA A 273 -14.09 -22.17 0.84
N LEU A 274 -15.00 -21.18 0.83
CA LEU A 274 -14.65 -19.76 0.97
C LEU A 274 -13.94 -19.44 2.28
N PRO A 275 -14.38 -19.90 3.48
CA PRO A 275 -13.64 -19.71 4.73
C PRO A 275 -12.20 -20.24 4.69
N TYR A 276 -11.88 -21.12 3.74
CA TYR A 276 -10.57 -21.71 3.49
C TYR A 276 -9.86 -21.11 2.27
N TRP A 277 -10.28 -19.95 1.75
CA TRP A 277 -9.57 -19.28 0.64
C TRP A 277 -8.12 -18.95 1.03
N TRP A 278 -7.88 -18.63 2.29
CA TRP A 278 -6.53 -18.47 2.85
C TRP A 278 -5.75 -19.79 2.83
N LEU A 279 -6.43 -20.93 2.98
CA LEU A 279 -5.85 -22.26 2.78
C LEU A 279 -5.46 -22.44 1.32
N GLY A 280 -6.26 -21.94 0.36
CA GLY A 280 -5.90 -21.88 -1.06
C GLY A 280 -4.66 -21.02 -1.33
N VAL A 281 -4.53 -19.86 -0.67
CA VAL A 281 -3.32 -19.02 -0.75
C VAL A 281 -2.12 -19.68 -0.07
N VAL A 282 -2.31 -20.33 1.08
CA VAL A 282 -1.27 -21.07 1.81
C VAL A 282 -0.85 -22.30 1.03
N VAL A 283 -1.78 -23.05 0.44
CA VAL A 283 -1.54 -24.21 -0.44
C VAL A 283 -0.91 -23.74 -1.74
N ALA A 284 -1.37 -22.66 -2.37
CA ALA A 284 -0.70 -22.09 -3.53
C ALA A 284 0.73 -21.64 -3.19
N ALA A 285 0.96 -21.04 -2.02
CA ALA A 285 2.29 -20.69 -1.52
C ALA A 285 3.14 -21.94 -1.18
N PHE A 286 2.53 -23.01 -0.67
CA PHE A 286 3.20 -24.28 -0.35
C PHE A 286 3.51 -25.11 -1.60
N VAL A 287 2.56 -25.25 -2.52
CA VAL A 287 2.72 -25.83 -3.86
C VAL A 287 3.74 -25.02 -4.62
N ALA A 288 3.71 -23.68 -4.52
CA ALA A 288 4.72 -22.84 -5.12
C ALA A 288 6.12 -23.08 -4.53
N ARG A 289 6.19 -23.34 -3.22
CA ARG A 289 7.42 -23.71 -2.51
C ARG A 289 7.89 -25.12 -2.85
N TYR A 290 6.98 -26.07 -3.05
CA TYR A 290 7.26 -27.49 -3.25
C TYR A 290 7.59 -27.82 -4.71
N TYR A 291 6.87 -27.24 -5.66
CA TYR A 291 7.07 -27.40 -7.11
C TYR A 291 8.01 -26.36 -7.73
N GLY A 292 8.64 -25.51 -6.92
CA GLY A 292 9.63 -24.55 -7.41
C GLY A 292 9.04 -23.50 -8.33
N TRP A 293 7.90 -22.91 -7.96
CA TRP A 293 7.37 -21.75 -8.67
C TRP A 293 8.45 -20.68 -8.69
N ARG A 294 8.73 -20.15 -9.88
CA ARG A 294 9.79 -19.18 -10.12
C ARG A 294 9.80 -18.00 -9.12
N PRO A 295 8.68 -17.50 -8.58
CA PRO A 295 8.71 -16.47 -7.53
C PRO A 295 9.35 -16.96 -6.21
N VAL A 296 9.13 -18.21 -5.80
CA VAL A 296 9.72 -18.77 -4.56
C VAL A 296 11.17 -19.23 -4.77
N GLN A 297 11.51 -19.70 -5.97
CA GLN A 297 12.92 -19.86 -6.35
C GLN A 297 13.63 -18.51 -6.46
N MET A 298 12.97 -17.46 -6.99
CA MET A 298 13.45 -16.09 -6.93
C MET A 298 13.62 -15.63 -5.49
N LEU A 299 12.74 -15.98 -4.54
CA LEU A 299 12.99 -15.68 -3.13
C LEU A 299 14.29 -16.29 -2.60
N ARG A 300 14.74 -17.43 -3.15
CA ARG A 300 16.01 -18.09 -2.79
C ARG A 300 17.21 -17.58 -3.58
N THR A 301 17.04 -17.17 -4.83
CA THR A 301 18.16 -16.77 -5.73
C THR A 301 18.33 -15.26 -5.87
N SER A 302 17.31 -14.48 -5.52
CA SER A 302 17.35 -13.01 -5.56
C SER A 302 17.93 -12.45 -4.27
N SER A 303 18.43 -11.22 -4.35
CA SER A 303 18.81 -10.51 -3.14
C SER A 303 17.59 -10.31 -2.22
N PRO A 304 17.73 -10.45 -0.90
CA PRO A 304 16.63 -10.29 0.07
C PRO A 304 15.84 -8.98 -0.07
N GLU A 305 16.49 -7.92 -0.55
CA GLU A 305 15.89 -6.61 -0.81
C GLU A 305 14.87 -6.69 -1.94
N LEU A 306 15.13 -7.49 -2.99
CA LEU A 306 14.20 -7.70 -4.09
C LEU A 306 12.97 -8.48 -3.61
N ASN A 307 13.15 -9.43 -2.71
CA ASN A 307 12.05 -10.24 -2.16
C ASN A 307 10.98 -9.38 -1.49
N LEU A 308 11.37 -8.29 -0.84
CA LEU A 308 10.45 -7.32 -0.26
C LEU A 308 9.59 -6.63 -1.31
N VAL A 309 10.21 -6.19 -2.41
CA VAL A 309 9.50 -5.53 -3.52
C VAL A 309 8.52 -6.52 -4.16
N HIS A 310 8.93 -7.77 -4.38
CA HIS A 310 8.06 -8.83 -4.88
C HIS A 310 6.89 -9.11 -3.93
N LEU A 311 7.15 -9.23 -2.63
CA LEU A 311 6.10 -9.46 -1.64
C LEU A 311 5.08 -8.31 -1.68
N SER A 312 5.54 -7.06 -1.73
CA SER A 312 4.63 -5.91 -1.80
C SER A 312 3.78 -5.90 -3.08
N LEU A 313 4.34 -6.34 -4.21
CA LEU A 313 3.60 -6.51 -5.46
C LEU A 313 2.55 -7.63 -5.34
N VAL A 314 2.93 -8.79 -4.80
CA VAL A 314 2.01 -9.93 -4.60
C VAL A 314 0.86 -9.54 -3.70
N LEU A 315 1.15 -8.87 -2.57
CA LEU A 315 0.11 -8.41 -1.65
C LEU A 315 -0.82 -7.38 -2.29
N ALA A 316 -0.28 -6.45 -3.08
CA ALA A 316 -1.09 -5.50 -3.83
C ALA A 316 -1.95 -6.19 -4.90
N MET A 317 -1.45 -7.21 -5.60
CA MET A 317 -2.23 -7.98 -6.57
C MET A 317 -3.35 -8.77 -5.89
N VAL A 318 -3.05 -9.49 -4.81
CA VAL A 318 -4.03 -10.29 -4.06
C VAL A 318 -5.10 -9.38 -3.45
N GLY A 319 -4.71 -8.31 -2.77
CA GLY A 319 -5.68 -7.33 -2.25
C GLY A 319 -6.41 -6.58 -3.35
N GLY A 320 -5.76 -6.40 -4.51
CA GLY A 320 -6.30 -5.79 -5.72
C GLY A 320 -7.50 -6.51 -6.32
N LEU A 321 -7.60 -7.83 -6.10
CA LEU A 321 -8.76 -8.63 -6.48
C LEU A 321 -10.05 -8.09 -5.85
N PHE A 322 -9.96 -7.53 -4.64
CA PHE A 322 -11.09 -6.97 -3.89
C PHE A 322 -11.20 -5.44 -4.02
N GLY A 323 -10.30 -4.78 -4.77
CA GLY A 323 -10.38 -3.35 -4.99
C GLY A 323 -9.21 -2.76 -5.77
N TYR A 324 -9.54 -2.03 -6.84
CA TYR A 324 -8.57 -1.33 -7.70
C TYR A 324 -7.60 -0.42 -6.95
N SER A 325 -8.07 0.24 -5.90
CA SER A 325 -7.22 1.08 -5.05
C SER A 325 -6.04 0.32 -4.46
N VAL A 326 -6.22 -0.96 -4.10
CA VAL A 326 -5.16 -1.81 -3.55
C VAL A 326 -4.25 -2.33 -4.65
N LEU A 327 -4.82 -2.70 -5.81
CA LEU A 327 -4.03 -3.11 -6.98
C LEU A 327 -3.05 -2.00 -7.41
N MET A 328 -3.53 -0.76 -7.42
CA MET A 328 -2.71 0.40 -7.77
C MET A 328 -1.53 0.61 -6.80
N LEU A 329 -1.61 0.14 -5.54
CA LEU A 329 -0.48 0.20 -4.61
C LEU A 329 0.71 -0.63 -5.12
N GLY A 330 0.45 -1.64 -5.96
CA GLY A 330 1.46 -2.51 -6.58
C GLY A 330 2.22 -1.86 -7.74
N VAL A 331 1.69 -0.79 -8.33
CA VAL A 331 2.34 -0.10 -9.46
C VAL A 331 3.69 0.47 -9.05
N ILE A 332 3.78 1.10 -7.88
CA ILE A 332 5.04 1.72 -7.42
C ILE A 332 6.13 0.66 -7.16
N PRO A 333 5.88 -0.42 -6.38
CA PRO A 333 6.80 -1.55 -6.29
C PRO A 333 7.17 -2.17 -7.64
N PHE A 334 6.19 -2.35 -8.53
CA PHE A 334 6.42 -2.89 -9.85
C PHE A 334 7.40 -2.01 -10.65
N LEU A 335 7.18 -0.69 -10.68
CA LEU A 335 8.06 0.24 -11.38
C LEU A 335 9.46 0.30 -10.77
N LEU A 336 9.59 0.15 -9.44
CA LEU A 336 10.88 0.00 -8.76
C LEU A 336 11.60 -1.29 -9.17
N PHE A 337 10.86 -2.35 -9.49
CA PHE A 337 11.40 -3.66 -9.88
C PHE A 337 11.74 -3.78 -11.36
N ALA A 338 10.77 -3.49 -12.25
CA ALA A 338 10.87 -3.72 -13.69
C ALA A 338 12.09 -3.01 -14.31
N SER A 339 12.38 -1.83 -13.81
CA SER A 339 13.49 -0.97 -14.19
C SER A 339 14.88 -1.47 -13.76
N GLY A 340 14.98 -2.35 -12.75
CA GLY A 340 16.24 -2.97 -12.34
C GLY A 340 16.69 -4.15 -13.20
N ASN A 341 15.75 -4.83 -13.86
CA ASN A 341 16.03 -6.04 -14.66
C ASN A 341 16.20 -5.79 -16.16
N VAL A 342 16.17 -4.53 -16.62
CA VAL A 342 16.22 -4.20 -18.06
C VAL A 342 17.54 -4.66 -18.71
N LYS A 343 18.68 -4.53 -18.03
CA LYS A 343 19.99 -4.95 -18.58
C LYS A 343 20.11 -6.45 -18.88
N PRO A 344 19.83 -7.37 -17.94
CA PRO A 344 19.93 -8.80 -18.25
C PRO A 344 18.89 -9.26 -19.27
N VAL A 345 17.71 -8.63 -19.34
CA VAL A 345 16.70 -8.95 -20.36
C VAL A 345 17.15 -8.49 -21.74
N MET A 346 17.64 -7.25 -21.88
CA MET A 346 18.16 -6.75 -23.16
C MET A 346 19.40 -7.51 -23.62
N LEU A 347 20.30 -7.89 -22.72
CA LEU A 347 21.47 -8.73 -23.05
C LEU A 347 21.05 -10.12 -23.56
N ARG A 348 20.01 -10.74 -22.96
CA ARG A 348 19.48 -12.02 -23.45
C ARG A 348 18.79 -11.89 -24.80
N LEU A 349 18.04 -10.81 -25.01
CA LEU A 349 17.40 -10.54 -26.30
C LEU A 349 18.42 -10.25 -27.40
N ALA A 350 19.49 -9.51 -27.08
CA ALA A 350 20.60 -9.26 -28.00
C ALA A 350 21.39 -10.54 -28.32
N ALA A 351 21.60 -11.42 -27.34
CA ALA A 351 22.26 -12.70 -27.55
C ALA A 351 21.40 -13.73 -28.32
N SER A 352 20.07 -13.66 -28.22
CA SER A 352 19.16 -14.48 -29.03
C SER A 352 18.95 -13.99 -30.46
N ALA A 353 19.44 -12.78 -30.78
CA ALA A 353 19.35 -12.17 -32.10
C ALA A 353 20.64 -12.34 -32.94
N GLN A 354 21.65 -13.05 -32.39
CA GLN A 354 22.89 -13.45 -33.06
C GLN A 354 22.84 -14.94 -33.39
#